data_AF-A0A954V834-F1
#
_entry.id   AF-A0A954V834-F1
#
_cell.length_a   1.000
_cell.length_b   1.000
_cell.length_c   1.000
_cell.angle_alpha   90.00
_cell.angle_beta   90.00
_cell.angle_gamma   90.00
#
_symmetry.space_group_name_H-M   'P 1'
#
loop_
_entity.id
_entity.type
_entity.pdbx_description
1 polymer ?
#
loop_
_entity_poly.entity_id
_entity_poly.type
_entity_poly.pdbx_seq_one_letter_code
_entity_poly.pdbx_strand_id
1 'polypeptide(L)'
;MSIREELLVDHSRAVADHVAALALNDEERLVELMVCMFCDDVDVAQRAAHAVGILGRQDPSKLIPWFVEMANAMEYPIHQSLRRCGVRYYSEYRNRLPRRLEKRLIDLRLRCLADAQTEIAIGVFAMQFVADRVATYPYVREKLIEHLQARLPVASTGYRNRAQKVLKQLGAEP
;
A
#
# COMPACT_ATOMS: atom_id res chain seq x y z
N MET A 1 -20.72 -9.61 -18.43
CA MET A 1 -20.50 -8.19 -18.10
C MET A 1 -19.01 -7.97 -18.03
N SER A 2 -18.57 -6.78 -18.42
CA SER A 2 -17.21 -6.30 -18.27
C SER A 2 -16.91 -6.03 -16.78
N ILE A 3 -15.64 -6.11 -16.38
CA ILE A 3 -15.23 -5.74 -15.01
C ILE A 3 -15.66 -4.32 -14.67
N ARG A 4 -15.58 -3.39 -15.64
CA ARG A 4 -16.04 -2.01 -15.42
C ARG A 4 -17.52 -1.93 -15.07
N GLU A 5 -18.37 -2.66 -15.78
CA GLU A 5 -19.81 -2.70 -15.50
C GLU A 5 -20.08 -3.28 -14.11
N GLU A 6 -19.42 -4.40 -13.76
CA GLU A 6 -19.56 -5.04 -12.44
C GLU A 6 -19.18 -4.08 -11.30
N LEU A 7 -18.07 -3.36 -11.45
CA LEU A 7 -17.62 -2.36 -10.46
C LEU A 7 -18.64 -1.23 -10.27
N LEU A 8 -19.40 -0.87 -11.30
CA LEU A 8 -20.36 0.24 -11.26
C LEU A 8 -21.71 -0.15 -10.66
N VAL A 9 -22.04 -1.45 -10.54
CA VAL A 9 -23.30 -1.94 -9.97
C VAL A 9 -23.57 -1.36 -8.58
N ASP A 10 -22.59 -1.47 -7.67
CA ASP A 10 -22.70 -0.98 -6.31
C ASP A 10 -21.30 -0.80 -5.69
N HIS A 11 -21.17 0.13 -4.74
CA HIS A 11 -19.94 0.29 -3.95
C HIS A 11 -20.04 -0.54 -2.66
N SER A 12 -20.04 -1.86 -2.81
CA SER A 12 -20.06 -2.79 -1.67
C SER A 12 -18.91 -3.78 -1.68
N ARG A 13 -18.67 -4.37 -0.51
CA ARG A 13 -17.71 -5.46 -0.36
C ARG A 13 -18.09 -6.68 -1.20
N ALA A 14 -19.39 -6.99 -1.32
CA ALA A 14 -19.87 -8.11 -2.11
C ALA A 14 -19.48 -7.98 -3.60
N VAL A 15 -19.62 -6.79 -4.18
CA VAL A 15 -19.16 -6.51 -5.56
C VAL A 15 -17.63 -6.63 -5.66
N ALA A 16 -16.89 -6.08 -4.71
CA ALA A 16 -15.42 -6.17 -4.73
C ALA A 16 -14.91 -7.62 -4.63
N ASP A 17 -15.54 -8.44 -3.78
CA ASP A 17 -15.23 -9.87 -3.65
C ASP A 17 -15.59 -10.62 -4.95
N HIS A 18 -16.74 -10.31 -5.56
CA HIS A 18 -17.17 -10.88 -6.84
C HIS A 18 -16.18 -10.56 -7.97
N VAL A 19 -15.86 -9.28 -8.16
CA VAL A 19 -14.92 -8.81 -9.20
C VAL A 19 -13.53 -9.41 -9.01
N ALA A 20 -13.04 -9.49 -7.77
CA ALA A 20 -11.77 -10.16 -7.48
C ALA A 20 -11.80 -11.65 -7.87
N ALA A 21 -12.90 -12.36 -7.58
CA ALA A 21 -13.06 -13.76 -7.97
C ALA A 21 -13.13 -13.96 -9.48
N LEU A 22 -13.77 -13.04 -10.22
CA LEU A 22 -13.79 -13.07 -11.68
C LEU A 22 -12.37 -12.94 -12.26
N ALA A 23 -11.58 -12.00 -11.76
CA ALA A 23 -10.21 -11.75 -12.22
C ALA A 23 -9.19 -12.81 -11.76
N LEU A 24 -9.45 -13.53 -10.67
CA LEU A 24 -8.52 -14.53 -10.14
C LEU A 24 -8.24 -15.66 -11.14
N ASN A 25 -9.27 -16.09 -11.88
CA ASN A 25 -9.21 -17.26 -12.77
C ASN A 25 -9.24 -16.90 -14.27
N ASP A 26 -9.20 -15.62 -14.61
CA ASP A 26 -9.34 -15.13 -15.99
C ASP A 26 -8.35 -13.98 -16.23
N GLU A 27 -7.38 -14.20 -17.11
CA GLU A 27 -6.31 -13.25 -17.39
C GLU A 27 -6.79 -11.99 -18.09
N GLU A 28 -7.76 -12.10 -19.00
CA GLU A 28 -8.35 -10.94 -19.69
C GLU A 28 -9.07 -10.05 -18.69
N ARG A 29 -9.82 -10.66 -17.76
CA ARG A 29 -10.50 -9.93 -16.68
C ARG A 29 -9.54 -9.35 -15.67
N LEU A 30 -8.41 -10.00 -15.40
CA LEU A 30 -7.35 -9.41 -14.58
C LEU A 30 -6.80 -8.14 -15.24
N VAL A 31 -6.47 -8.20 -16.54
CA VAL A 31 -6.01 -7.03 -17.28
C VAL A 31 -7.05 -5.92 -17.23
N GLU A 32 -8.33 -6.24 -17.45
CA GLU A 32 -9.42 -5.27 -17.39
C GLU A 32 -9.56 -4.62 -16.00
N LEU A 33 -9.44 -5.42 -14.92
CA LEU A 33 -9.45 -4.91 -13.56
C LEU A 33 -8.30 -3.95 -13.29
N MET A 34 -7.10 -4.27 -13.78
CA MET A 34 -5.94 -3.40 -13.61
C MET A 34 -6.08 -2.10 -14.43
N VAL A 35 -6.64 -2.17 -15.65
CA VAL A 35 -6.99 -0.98 -16.45
C VAL A 35 -8.01 -0.12 -15.69
N CYS A 36 -9.03 -0.72 -15.08
CA CYS A 36 -9.99 0.00 -14.24
C CYS A 36 -9.33 0.68 -13.04
N MET A 37 -8.36 0.04 -12.39
CA MET A 37 -7.61 0.64 -11.27
C MET A 37 -6.79 1.86 -11.69
N PHE A 38 -6.27 1.87 -12.92
CA PHE A 38 -5.36 2.92 -13.41
C PHE A 38 -6.03 3.98 -14.30
N CYS A 39 -7.35 3.89 -14.50
CA CYS A 39 -8.09 4.89 -15.27
C CYS A 39 -8.25 6.21 -14.49
N ASP A 40 -8.76 7.22 -15.17
CA ASP A 40 -9.02 8.58 -14.66
C ASP A 40 -10.39 8.75 -14.00
N ASP A 41 -11.25 7.73 -14.08
CA ASP A 41 -12.55 7.68 -13.41
C ASP A 41 -12.38 7.32 -11.93
N VAL A 42 -12.65 8.31 -11.07
CA VAL A 42 -12.49 8.22 -9.61
C VAL A 42 -13.28 7.06 -9.00
N ASP A 43 -14.54 6.88 -9.40
CA ASP A 43 -15.40 5.85 -8.83
C ASP A 43 -14.92 4.45 -9.25
N VAL A 44 -14.58 4.28 -10.53
CA VAL A 44 -14.09 3.00 -11.04
C VAL A 44 -12.75 2.64 -10.41
N ALA A 45 -11.79 3.56 -10.38
CA ALA A 45 -10.48 3.31 -9.80
C ALA A 45 -10.56 3.05 -8.29
N GLN A 46 -11.41 3.78 -7.56
CA GLN A 46 -11.65 3.55 -6.14
C GLN A 46 -12.14 2.12 -5.88
N ARG A 47 -13.14 1.66 -6.63
CA ARG A 47 -13.76 0.35 -6.45
C ARG A 47 -12.83 -0.77 -6.93
N ALA A 48 -12.15 -0.57 -8.05
CA ALA A 48 -11.13 -1.47 -8.56
C ALA A 48 -10.00 -1.68 -7.54
N ALA A 49 -9.52 -0.62 -6.89
CA ALA A 49 -8.49 -0.74 -5.86
C ALA A 49 -8.92 -1.65 -4.68
N HIS A 50 -10.21 -1.70 -4.35
CA HIS A 50 -10.71 -2.62 -3.33
C HIS A 50 -10.64 -4.08 -3.80
N ALA A 51 -11.12 -4.37 -5.01
CA ALA A 51 -11.05 -5.70 -5.61
C ALA A 51 -9.60 -6.19 -5.80
N VAL A 52 -8.70 -5.32 -6.29
CA VAL A 52 -7.26 -5.62 -6.40
C VAL A 52 -6.65 -5.95 -5.04
N GLY A 53 -7.02 -5.24 -3.98
CA GLY A 53 -6.55 -5.53 -2.63
C GLY A 53 -7.05 -6.88 -2.08
N ILE A 54 -8.23 -7.35 -2.51
CA ILE A 54 -8.74 -8.69 -2.20
C ILE A 54 -7.99 -9.76 -3.00
N LEU A 55 -7.88 -9.57 -4.32
CA LEU A 55 -7.17 -10.46 -5.23
C LEU A 55 -5.71 -10.67 -4.81
N GLY A 56 -5.01 -9.59 -4.45
CA GLY A 56 -3.62 -9.66 -4.00
C GLY A 56 -3.40 -10.42 -2.69
N ARG A 57 -4.43 -10.57 -1.84
CA ARG A 57 -4.37 -11.44 -0.65
C ARG A 57 -4.65 -12.91 -0.97
N GLN A 58 -5.46 -13.17 -2.00
CA GLN A 58 -5.78 -14.52 -2.45
C GLN A 58 -4.62 -15.12 -3.25
N ASP A 59 -4.08 -14.37 -4.21
CA ASP A 59 -2.94 -14.77 -5.01
C ASP A 59 -2.03 -13.56 -5.29
N PRO A 60 -0.97 -13.35 -4.47
CA PRO A 60 -0.02 -12.27 -4.66
C PRO A 60 0.73 -12.34 -6.00
N SER A 61 0.82 -13.51 -6.64
CA SER A 61 1.59 -13.70 -7.87
C SER A 61 0.98 -12.98 -9.07
N LYS A 62 -0.36 -12.87 -9.09
CA LYS A 62 -1.14 -12.17 -10.14
C LYS A 62 -0.81 -10.68 -10.23
N LEU A 63 -0.36 -10.08 -9.12
CA LEU A 63 -0.05 -8.65 -9.09
C LEU A 63 1.40 -8.32 -9.44
N ILE A 64 2.30 -9.33 -9.51
CA ILE A 64 3.72 -9.13 -9.83
C ILE A 64 3.93 -8.32 -11.13
N PRO A 65 3.21 -8.60 -12.23
CA PRO A 65 3.38 -7.85 -13.47
C PRO A 65 3.05 -6.36 -13.34
N TRP A 66 2.27 -5.97 -12.34
CA TRP A 66 1.70 -4.62 -12.18
C TRP A 66 2.37 -3.81 -11.08
N PHE A 67 3.47 -4.31 -10.51
CA PHE A 67 4.07 -3.68 -9.34
C PHE A 67 4.55 -2.24 -9.57
N VAL A 68 5.00 -1.90 -10.77
CA VAL A 68 5.49 -0.54 -11.02
C VAL A 68 4.31 0.43 -11.14
N GLU A 69 3.26 0.00 -11.82
CA GLU A 69 2.02 0.72 -12.06
C GLU A 69 1.26 0.93 -10.76
N MET A 70 1.14 -0.11 -9.92
CA MET A 70 0.58 0.00 -8.58
C MET A 70 1.37 0.98 -7.70
N ALA A 71 2.71 0.95 -7.79
CA ALA A 71 3.56 1.90 -7.07
C ALA A 71 3.34 3.35 -7.57
N ASN A 72 3.14 3.56 -8.88
CA ASN A 72 2.78 4.87 -9.43
C ASN A 72 1.41 5.34 -8.94
N ALA A 73 0.41 4.47 -9.02
CA ALA A 73 -0.98 4.75 -8.65
C ALA A 73 -1.13 5.08 -7.15
N MET A 74 -0.29 4.51 -6.28
CA MET A 74 -0.30 4.86 -4.86
C MET A 74 0.47 6.14 -4.52
N GLU A 75 1.47 6.51 -5.33
CA GLU A 75 2.27 7.72 -5.15
C GLU A 75 1.50 8.97 -5.60
N TYR A 76 0.83 8.86 -6.75
CA TYR A 76 -0.02 9.90 -7.34
C TYR A 76 -1.47 9.39 -7.48
N PRO A 77 -2.16 9.14 -6.36
CA PRO A 77 -3.49 8.56 -6.39
C PRO A 77 -4.54 9.59 -6.84
N ILE A 78 -5.39 9.20 -7.78
CA ILE A 78 -6.62 9.94 -8.08
C ILE A 78 -7.64 9.84 -6.94
N HIS A 79 -7.53 8.80 -6.11
CA HIS A 79 -8.36 8.60 -4.91
C HIS A 79 -7.57 7.91 -3.79
N GLN A 80 -7.84 8.25 -2.52
CA GLN A 80 -7.10 7.73 -1.35
C GLN A 80 -7.11 6.20 -1.25
N SER A 81 -8.14 5.52 -1.77
CA SER A 81 -8.21 4.05 -1.80
C SER A 81 -7.05 3.39 -2.53
N LEU A 82 -6.53 4.00 -3.59
CA LEU A 82 -5.37 3.47 -4.34
C LEU A 82 -4.12 3.50 -3.46
N ARG A 83 -3.90 4.61 -2.74
CA ARG A 83 -2.80 4.75 -1.78
C ARG A 83 -2.92 3.71 -0.67
N ARG A 84 -4.10 3.57 -0.06
CA ARG A 84 -4.34 2.58 1.01
C ARG A 84 -4.12 1.15 0.51
N CYS A 85 -4.61 0.82 -0.68
CA CYS A 85 -4.44 -0.48 -1.30
C CYS A 85 -2.95 -0.80 -1.51
N GLY A 86 -2.21 0.08 -2.20
CA GLY A 86 -0.78 -0.13 -2.47
C GLY A 86 0.06 -0.19 -1.19
N VAL A 87 -0.12 0.76 -0.27
CA VAL A 87 0.61 0.76 1.02
C VAL A 87 0.40 -0.56 1.75
N ARG A 88 -0.85 -0.99 1.91
CA ARG A 88 -1.18 -2.22 2.60
C ARG A 88 -0.59 -3.44 1.90
N TYR A 89 -0.81 -3.58 0.58
CA TYR A 89 -0.34 -4.71 -0.20
C TYR A 89 1.17 -4.89 -0.06
N TYR A 90 1.97 -3.84 -0.28
CA TYR A 90 3.43 -3.94 -0.16
C TYR A 90 3.93 -4.15 1.28
N SER A 91 3.20 -3.67 2.29
CA SER A 91 3.53 -3.92 3.70
C SER A 91 3.21 -5.36 4.14
N GLU A 92 2.23 -6.00 3.51
CA GLU A 92 1.87 -7.39 3.77
C GLU A 92 2.64 -8.38 2.86
N TYR A 93 3.21 -7.92 1.75
CA TYR A 93 3.99 -8.73 0.82
C TYR A 93 5.26 -9.29 1.49
N ARG A 94 5.35 -10.62 1.56
CA ARG A 94 6.45 -11.35 2.22
C ARG A 94 7.56 -11.82 1.27
N ASN A 95 7.28 -11.86 -0.02
CA ASN A 95 8.26 -12.29 -1.01
C ASN A 95 9.23 -11.15 -1.34
N ARG A 96 10.33 -11.49 -2.00
CA ARG A 96 11.35 -10.52 -2.38
C ARG A 96 10.84 -9.58 -3.46
N LEU A 97 10.88 -8.28 -3.18
CA LEU A 97 10.59 -7.25 -4.18
C LEU A 97 11.81 -7.03 -5.10
N PRO A 98 11.60 -6.64 -6.37
CA PRO A 98 12.68 -6.13 -7.20
C PRO A 98 13.42 -4.98 -6.50
N ARG A 99 14.76 -5.04 -6.43
CA ARG A 99 15.58 -4.10 -5.63
C ARG A 99 15.29 -2.62 -5.94
N ARG A 100 15.07 -2.28 -7.22
CA ARG A 100 14.74 -0.90 -7.65
C ARG A 100 13.39 -0.45 -7.10
N LEU A 101 12.38 -1.32 -7.21
CA LEU A 101 11.06 -1.07 -6.66
C LEU A 101 11.12 -0.94 -5.13
N GLU A 102 11.82 -1.86 -4.46
CA GLU A 102 11.91 -1.83 -3.00
C GLU A 102 12.53 -0.54 -2.47
N LYS A 103 13.64 -0.06 -3.07
CA LYS A 103 14.24 1.23 -2.73
C LYS A 103 13.26 2.38 -2.96
N ARG A 104 12.58 2.40 -4.10
CA ARG A 104 11.55 3.43 -4.40
C ARG A 104 10.43 3.42 -3.36
N LEU A 105 9.96 2.23 -2.96
CA LEU A 105 8.92 2.11 -1.94
C LEU A 105 9.44 2.63 -0.60
N ILE A 106 10.66 2.27 -0.17
CA ILE A 106 11.30 2.82 1.04
C ILE A 106 11.26 4.35 1.03
N ASP A 107 11.74 4.99 -0.05
CA ASP A 107 11.80 6.45 -0.15
C ASP A 107 10.39 7.07 -0.04
N LEU A 108 9.40 6.46 -0.68
CA LEU A 108 8.01 6.90 -0.58
C LEU A 108 7.47 6.78 0.86
N ARG A 109 7.83 5.73 1.60
CA ARG A 109 7.39 5.55 3.00
C ARG A 109 8.07 6.57 3.91
N LEU A 110 9.35 6.85 3.72
CA LEU A 110 10.05 7.89 4.47
C LEU A 110 9.40 9.26 4.23
N ARG A 111 9.02 9.60 2.98
CA ARG A 111 8.24 10.81 2.69
C ARG A 111 6.90 10.86 3.43
N CYS A 112 6.14 9.75 3.44
CA CYS A 112 4.89 9.66 4.21
C CYS A 112 5.09 9.82 5.72
N LEU A 113 6.23 9.38 6.27
CA LEU A 113 6.53 9.52 7.69
C LEU A 113 6.93 10.95 8.06
N ALA A 114 7.65 11.63 7.15
CA ALA A 114 8.02 13.04 7.29
C ALA A 114 6.80 13.98 7.20
N ASP A 115 5.74 13.58 6.51
CA ASP A 115 4.51 14.37 6.39
C ASP A 115 3.56 14.15 7.58
N ALA A 116 3.37 15.19 8.39
CA ALA A 116 2.47 15.18 9.54
C ALA A 116 1.00 14.98 9.16
N GLN A 117 0.59 15.33 7.94
CA GLN A 117 -0.78 15.19 7.42
C GLN A 117 -1.09 13.78 6.91
N THR A 118 -0.08 12.91 6.78
CA THR A 118 -0.30 11.53 6.36
C THR A 118 -1.24 10.81 7.32
N GLU A 119 -2.25 10.14 6.79
CA GLU A 119 -3.21 9.36 7.57
C GLU A 119 -2.52 8.38 8.54
N ILE A 120 -3.05 8.26 9.75
CA ILE A 120 -2.45 7.43 10.82
C ILE A 120 -2.16 6.00 10.34
N ALA A 121 -3.10 5.36 9.65
CA ALA A 121 -2.94 3.99 9.16
C ALA A 121 -1.79 3.88 8.15
N ILE A 122 -1.67 4.84 7.24
CA ILE A 122 -0.58 4.89 6.25
C ILE A 122 0.77 5.02 6.97
N GLY A 123 0.85 5.90 7.97
CA GLY A 123 2.06 6.06 8.79
C GLY A 123 2.46 4.77 9.52
N VAL A 124 1.49 4.07 10.12
CA VAL A 124 1.70 2.78 10.81
C VAL A 124 2.23 1.69 9.87
N PHE A 125 1.69 1.60 8.65
CA PHE A 125 2.20 0.66 7.64
C PHE A 125 3.57 1.07 7.10
N ALA A 126 3.81 2.37 6.92
CA ALA A 126 5.05 2.90 6.41
C ALA A 126 6.23 2.64 7.35
N MET A 127 6.06 2.90 8.66
CA MET A 127 7.13 2.69 9.63
C MET A 127 7.55 1.21 9.75
N GLN A 128 6.60 0.28 9.74
CA GLN A 128 6.95 -1.14 9.80
C GLN A 128 7.64 -1.60 8.51
N PHE A 129 7.13 -1.16 7.35
CA PHE A 129 7.73 -1.52 6.06
C PHE A 129 9.21 -1.13 5.99
N VAL A 130 9.57 0.06 6.47
CA VAL A 130 10.95 0.53 6.50
C VAL A 130 11.76 -0.21 7.57
N ALA A 131 11.20 -0.43 8.78
CA ALA A 131 11.87 -1.14 9.86
C ALA A 131 12.29 -2.57 9.46
N ASP A 132 11.40 -3.30 8.79
CA ASP A 132 11.65 -4.67 8.30
C ASP A 132 12.78 -4.73 7.27
N ARG A 133 13.15 -3.58 6.70
CA ARG A 133 14.16 -3.45 5.63
C ARG A 133 15.48 -2.87 6.12
N VAL A 134 15.60 -2.51 7.39
CA VAL A 134 16.86 -1.96 7.95
C VAL A 134 18.02 -2.95 7.84
N ALA A 135 17.79 -4.26 8.03
CA ALA A 135 18.83 -5.26 7.89
C ALA A 135 19.43 -5.31 6.46
N THR A 136 18.59 -5.11 5.44
CA THR A 136 19.00 -5.09 4.03
C THR A 136 19.51 -3.72 3.57
N TYR A 137 18.97 -2.63 4.14
CA TYR A 137 19.28 -1.26 3.80
C TYR A 137 19.63 -0.44 5.05
N PRO A 138 20.81 -0.64 5.68
CA PRO A 138 21.13 -0.03 6.98
C PRO A 138 21.03 1.50 7.02
N TYR A 139 21.29 2.15 5.88
CA TYR A 139 21.23 3.62 5.74
C TYR A 139 19.84 4.22 6.05
N VAL A 140 18.77 3.42 6.05
CA VAL A 140 17.40 3.90 6.31
C VAL A 140 17.09 3.99 7.80
N ARG A 141 17.90 3.36 8.67
CA ARG A 141 17.66 3.29 10.11
C ARG A 141 17.54 4.67 10.75
N GLU A 142 18.57 5.50 10.57
CA GLU A 142 18.61 6.83 11.20
C GLU A 142 17.47 7.72 10.72
N LYS A 143 17.18 7.72 9.42
CA LYS A 143 16.06 8.48 8.84
C LYS A 143 14.71 8.05 9.42
N LEU A 144 14.51 6.74 9.60
CA LEU A 144 13.30 6.23 10.22
C LEU A 144 13.18 6.69 11.67
N ILE A 145 14.25 6.58 12.47
CA ILE A 145 14.26 7.03 13.87
C ILE A 145 13.93 8.53 13.96
N GLU A 146 14.61 9.35 13.15
CA GLU A 146 14.42 10.80 13.08
C GLU A 146 12.95 11.16 12.80
N HIS A 147 12.33 10.57 11.77
CA HIS A 147 10.94 10.85 11.44
C HIS A 147 9.96 10.38 12.52
N LEU A 148 10.22 9.25 13.18
CA LEU A 148 9.38 8.77 14.27
C LEU A 148 9.46 9.69 15.48
N GLN A 149 10.66 10.05 15.92
CA GLN A 149 10.88 10.94 17.07
C GLN A 149 10.30 12.34 16.83
N ALA A 150 10.50 12.90 15.64
CA ALA A 150 9.92 14.21 15.28
C ALA A 150 8.38 14.23 15.37
N ARG A 151 7.71 13.11 15.05
CA ARG A 151 6.25 13.02 15.02
C ARG A 151 5.62 12.58 16.35
N LEU A 152 6.36 11.88 17.22
CA LEU A 152 5.87 11.36 18.49
C LEU A 152 5.15 12.39 19.42
N PRO A 153 5.62 13.64 19.54
CA PRO A 153 4.99 14.65 20.40
C PRO A 153 3.54 14.95 19.99
N VAL A 154 3.25 14.97 18.69
CA VAL A 154 1.94 15.32 18.12
C VAL A 154 1.16 14.11 17.60
N ALA A 155 1.71 12.90 17.75
CA ALA A 155 1.13 11.67 17.24
C ALA A 155 -0.14 11.25 18.00
N SER A 156 -1.07 10.63 17.28
CA SER A 156 -2.20 9.92 17.88
C SER A 156 -1.72 8.73 18.71
N THR A 157 -2.56 8.25 19.63
CA THR A 157 -2.26 7.07 20.47
C THR A 157 -1.89 5.84 19.64
N GLY A 158 -2.60 5.58 18.55
CA GLY A 158 -2.33 4.45 17.66
C GLY A 158 -0.96 4.55 16.97
N TYR A 159 -0.62 5.73 16.46
CA TYR A 159 0.69 5.98 15.86
C TYR A 159 1.81 5.86 16.89
N ARG A 160 1.65 6.51 18.06
CA ARG A 160 2.62 6.49 19.17
C ARG A 160 2.95 5.06 19.60
N ASN A 161 1.92 4.25 19.85
CA ASN A 161 2.09 2.87 20.28
C ASN A 161 2.88 2.03 19.26
N ARG A 162 2.68 2.28 17.96
CA ARG A 162 3.45 1.58 16.92
C ARG A 162 4.87 2.12 16.81
N ALA A 163 5.05 3.44 16.79
CA ALA A 163 6.34 4.10 16.69
C ALA A 163 7.29 3.65 17.81
N GLN A 164 6.81 3.61 19.06
CA GLN A 164 7.60 3.12 20.20
C GLN A 164 8.05 1.65 20.03
N LYS A 165 7.19 0.78 19.50
CA LYS A 165 7.56 -0.62 19.20
C LYS A 165 8.64 -0.69 18.12
N VAL A 166 8.53 0.14 17.08
CA VAL A 166 9.53 0.22 16.00
C VAL A 166 10.85 0.77 16.53
N LEU A 167 10.85 1.83 17.32
CA LEU A 167 12.07 2.38 17.93
C LEU A 167 12.77 1.34 18.81
N LYS A 168 12.00 0.60 19.63
CA LYS A 168 12.52 -0.52 20.41
C LYS A 168 13.09 -1.64 19.53
N GLN A 169 12.43 -2.01 18.43
CA GLN A 169 12.94 -2.99 17.45
C GLN A 169 14.29 -2.55 16.88
N LEU A 170 14.49 -1.24 16.71
CA LEU A 170 15.73 -0.66 16.18
C LEU A 170 16.80 -0.41 17.25
N GLY A 171 16.50 -0.63 18.53
CA GLY A 171 17.41 -0.32 19.64
C GLY A 171 17.55 1.19 19.90
N ALA A 172 16.50 1.97 19.66
CA ALA A 172 16.43 3.40 19.92
C ALA A 172 15.44 3.70 21.05
N GLU A 173 15.73 4.74 21.83
CA GLU A 173 14.79 5.24 22.85
C GLU A 173 13.67 6.07 22.19
N PRO A 174 12.43 5.94 22.70
CA PRO A 174 11.27 6.67 22.20
C PRO A 174 11.30 8.17 22.50
#